data_AF-A0A257M069-F1
#
_entry.id   AF-A0A257M069-F1
#
_cell.length_a   1.000
_cell.length_b   1.000
_cell.length_c   1.000
_cell.angle_alpha   90.00
_cell.angle_beta   90.00
_cell.angle_gamma   90.00
#
_symmetry.space_group_name_H-M   'P 1'
#
loop_
_entity.id
_entity.type
_entity.pdbx_description
1 polymer ?
#
loop_
_entity_poly.entity_id
_entity_poly.type
_entity_poly.pdbx_seq_one_letter_code
_entity_poly.pdbx_strand_id
1 'polypeptide(L)'
;MALKSLGIFALIQALSLGHLAAYSENGHRIVGALADKLIDGKPTGDAIKKLLGTVSLERASTIPDELRGEDRAKGNFKLPENPALEAELLAFRNANPPAEVEDENHMPPSHHWFHYTDVPFQSPSYAASKVGKSKWDIVQLISYCGRVLAGTEKPDNDRKITPAVAVVLLAHYIGDIHQPLHVGAAFLDEKGNLFDPNTHPEAKPARGGNDINFGATNLHAYWDFDSVESALSYQRRSQNKNSDTLTPRDWAIQLAGKEPKAWKPDPSLKFEQWSEKWADEILPLAAEAHNRLKFLPQEVFDNRNGKPILSWTAIEKPHPGTSNYAIFASKTVEAELNKAGWRLAAFLETTMASK
;
A
#
# COMPACT_ATOMS: atom_id res chain seq x y z
N MET A 1 -48.84 -12.35 37.47
CA MET A 1 -48.51 -11.49 36.32
C MET A 1 -47.13 -10.90 36.54
N ALA A 2 -46.14 -11.38 35.78
CA ALA A 2 -44.84 -10.72 35.67
C ALA A 2 -44.41 -10.89 34.20
N LEU A 3 -44.52 -9.81 33.42
CA LEU A 3 -44.05 -9.78 32.04
C LEU A 3 -42.52 -9.88 32.06
N LYS A 4 -41.97 -10.94 31.48
CA LYS A 4 -40.56 -11.00 31.09
C LYS A 4 -40.44 -10.35 29.72
N SER A 5 -39.78 -9.19 29.65
CA SER A 5 -39.39 -8.55 28.40
C SER A 5 -38.31 -9.39 27.71
N LEU A 6 -38.65 -10.03 26.59
CA LEU A 6 -37.65 -10.56 25.66
C LEU A 6 -37.04 -9.36 24.91
N GLY A 7 -35.80 -9.00 25.27
CA GLY A 7 -34.96 -8.15 24.43
C GLY A 7 -34.41 -8.98 23.29
N ILE A 8 -34.89 -8.75 22.07
CA ILE A 8 -34.32 -9.29 20.85
C ILE A 8 -33.04 -8.50 20.56
N PHE A 9 -31.88 -9.07 20.86
CA PHE A 9 -30.61 -8.58 20.33
C PHE A 9 -30.47 -9.11 18.90
N ALA A 10 -30.78 -8.25 17.92
CA ALA A 10 -30.41 -8.49 16.54
C ALA A 10 -28.88 -8.34 16.42
N LEU A 11 -28.18 -9.48 16.42
CA LEU A 11 -26.77 -9.55 16.10
C LEU A 11 -26.63 -9.29 14.59
N ILE A 12 -26.41 -8.03 14.19
CA ILE A 12 -25.98 -7.72 12.83
C ILE A 12 -24.56 -8.28 12.69
N GLN A 13 -24.44 -9.48 12.13
CA GLN A 13 -23.17 -9.98 11.65
C GLN A 13 -22.79 -9.17 10.42
N ALA A 14 -21.99 -8.13 10.62
CA ALA A 14 -21.19 -7.56 9.55
C ALA A 14 -20.11 -8.60 9.18
N LEU A 15 -20.40 -9.43 8.18
CA LEU A 15 -19.37 -10.15 7.45
C LEU A 15 -18.54 -9.11 6.69
N SER A 16 -17.55 -8.51 7.35
CA SER A 16 -16.51 -7.75 6.64
C SER A 16 -15.58 -8.76 5.96
N LEU A 17 -15.96 -9.19 4.75
CA LEU A 17 -14.99 -9.62 3.76
C LEU A 17 -14.22 -8.36 3.33
N GLY A 18 -13.36 -7.87 4.22
CA GLY A 18 -12.48 -6.75 3.95
C GLY A 18 -11.44 -7.21 2.95
N HIS A 19 -11.60 -6.79 1.69
CA HIS A 19 -10.48 -6.72 0.77
C HIS A 19 -9.47 -5.75 1.37
N LEU A 20 -8.55 -6.27 2.18
CA LEU A 20 -7.39 -5.54 2.67
C LEU A 20 -6.35 -5.60 1.56
N ALA A 21 -6.51 -4.70 0.60
CA ALA A 21 -5.57 -4.40 -0.46
C ALA A 21 -5.08 -2.96 -0.23
N ALA A 22 -3.76 -2.82 -0.13
CA ALA A 22 -3.05 -1.55 -0.14
C ALA A 22 -3.48 -0.74 -1.37
N TYR A 23 -3.63 0.59 -1.29
CA TYR A 23 -4.30 1.42 -2.32
C TYR A 23 -5.25 0.59 -3.18
N SER A 24 -6.45 0.30 -2.65
CA SER A 24 -7.48 -0.58 -3.24
C SER A 24 -7.38 -0.73 -4.74
N GLU A 25 -7.74 -1.88 -5.31
CA GLU A 25 -7.63 -2.21 -6.75
C GLU A 25 -7.58 -1.01 -7.74
N ASN A 26 -8.49 -0.04 -7.63
CA ASN A 26 -8.48 1.21 -8.38
C ASN A 26 -7.21 2.05 -8.25
N GLY A 27 -6.69 2.31 -7.05
CA GLY A 27 -5.44 3.05 -6.82
C GLY A 27 -4.24 2.41 -7.52
N HIS A 28 -4.06 1.09 -7.34
CA HIS A 28 -3.04 0.35 -8.07
C HIS A 28 -3.22 0.39 -9.58
N ARG A 29 -4.44 0.15 -10.08
CA ARG A 29 -4.74 0.25 -11.52
C ARG A 29 -4.41 1.63 -12.07
N ILE A 30 -4.68 2.71 -11.32
CA ILE A 30 -4.33 4.07 -11.72
C ILE A 30 -2.82 4.22 -11.87
N VAL A 31 -2.03 3.79 -10.88
CA VAL A 31 -0.56 3.85 -10.93
C VAL A 31 -0.01 3.05 -12.11
N GLY A 32 -0.46 1.81 -12.27
CA GLY A 32 -0.04 0.93 -13.36
C GLY A 32 -0.42 1.46 -14.74
N ALA A 33 -1.66 1.91 -14.94
CA ALA A 33 -2.13 2.46 -16.21
C ALA A 33 -1.42 3.78 -16.58
N LEU A 34 -1.11 4.61 -15.58
CA LEU A 34 -0.35 5.84 -15.76
C LEU A 34 1.06 5.50 -16.25
N ALA A 35 1.73 4.55 -15.59
CA ALA A 35 3.06 4.10 -15.99
C ALA A 35 3.06 3.46 -17.39
N ASP A 36 2.08 2.59 -17.70
CA ASP A 36 1.86 2.02 -19.04
C ASP A 36 1.82 3.14 -20.09
N LYS A 37 1.09 4.23 -19.81
CA LYS A 37 0.97 5.37 -20.72
C LYS A 37 2.30 6.12 -20.91
N LEU A 38 3.09 6.27 -19.85
CA LEU A 38 4.36 7.00 -19.89
C LEU A 38 5.49 6.26 -20.60
N ILE A 39 5.45 4.92 -20.62
CA ILE A 39 6.46 4.08 -21.28
C ILE A 39 6.03 3.58 -22.67
N ASP A 40 4.82 3.93 -23.10
CA ASP A 40 4.31 3.56 -24.42
C ASP A 40 5.23 4.10 -25.53
N GLY A 41 5.57 3.23 -26.48
CA GLY A 41 6.52 3.52 -27.57
C GLY A 41 7.99 3.64 -27.14
N LYS A 42 8.35 3.34 -25.89
CA LYS A 42 9.74 3.35 -25.40
C LYS A 42 10.34 1.93 -25.33
N PRO A 43 11.68 1.78 -25.40
CA PRO A 43 12.33 0.48 -25.27
C PRO A 43 11.96 -0.29 -24.00
N THR A 44 11.78 0.41 -22.88
CA THR A 44 11.33 -0.18 -21.61
C THR A 44 9.93 -0.80 -21.73
N GLY A 45 9.00 -0.13 -22.42
CA GLY A 45 7.67 -0.67 -22.67
C GLY A 45 7.72 -1.96 -23.50
N ASP A 46 8.59 -2.01 -24.52
CA ASP A 46 8.79 -3.22 -25.33
C ASP A 46 9.45 -4.35 -24.53
N ALA A 47 10.41 -4.03 -23.65
CA ALA A 47 11.03 -5.00 -22.76
C ALA A 47 10.02 -5.59 -21.77
N ILE A 48 9.14 -4.76 -21.21
CA ILE A 48 8.07 -5.22 -20.31
C ILE A 48 7.06 -6.11 -21.05
N LYS A 49 6.65 -5.76 -22.28
CA LYS A 49 5.79 -6.62 -23.11
C LYS A 49 6.42 -7.99 -23.38
N LYS A 50 7.74 -8.06 -23.55
CA LYS A 50 8.46 -9.35 -23.69
C LYS A 50 8.41 -10.19 -22.40
N LEU A 51 8.46 -9.55 -21.23
CA LEU A 51 8.41 -10.23 -19.93
C LEU A 51 6.99 -10.66 -19.54
N LEU A 52 6.01 -9.78 -19.74
CA LEU A 52 4.64 -9.96 -19.23
C LEU A 52 3.63 -10.42 -20.29
N GLY A 53 4.02 -10.46 -21.57
CA GLY A 53 3.12 -10.80 -22.67
C GLY A 53 1.99 -9.79 -22.80
N THR A 54 0.75 -10.25 -22.60
CA THR A 54 -0.47 -9.43 -22.68
C THR A 54 -0.84 -8.74 -21.36
N VAL A 55 -0.17 -9.08 -20.26
CA VAL A 55 -0.41 -8.49 -18.94
C VAL A 55 0.22 -7.09 -18.91
N SER A 56 -0.62 -6.05 -18.84
CA SER A 56 -0.17 -4.65 -18.73
C SER A 56 0.25 -4.30 -17.30
N LEU A 57 0.92 -3.16 -17.08
CA LEU A 57 1.25 -2.71 -15.72
C LEU A 57 -0.01 -2.42 -14.90
N GLU A 58 -1.10 -1.91 -15.52
CA GLU A 58 -2.41 -1.77 -14.87
C GLU A 58 -2.94 -3.09 -14.29
N ARG A 59 -2.77 -4.21 -15.00
CA ARG A 59 -3.19 -5.53 -14.50
C ARG A 59 -2.18 -6.05 -13.48
N ALA A 60 -0.89 -5.95 -13.80
CA ALA A 60 0.19 -6.44 -12.95
C ALA A 60 0.18 -5.81 -11.55
N SER A 61 -0.15 -4.53 -11.44
CA SER A 61 -0.17 -3.79 -10.18
C SER A 61 -1.18 -4.31 -9.15
N THR A 62 -2.08 -5.22 -9.52
CA THR A 62 -3.08 -5.80 -8.60
C THR A 62 -2.75 -7.23 -8.16
N ILE A 63 -1.82 -7.89 -8.86
CA ILE A 63 -1.49 -9.30 -8.66
C ILE A 63 -0.93 -9.60 -7.26
N PRO A 64 -0.03 -8.80 -6.66
CA PRO A 64 0.52 -9.13 -5.34
C PRO A 64 -0.55 -9.25 -4.25
N ASP A 65 -1.55 -8.35 -4.26
CA ASP A 65 -2.68 -8.44 -3.33
C ASP A 65 -3.64 -9.59 -3.66
N GLU A 66 -3.79 -9.98 -4.92
CA GLU A 66 -4.51 -11.20 -5.28
C GLU A 66 -3.85 -12.45 -4.70
N LEU A 67 -2.51 -12.56 -4.79
CA LEU A 67 -1.77 -13.66 -4.17
C LEU A 67 -2.01 -13.71 -2.66
N ARG A 68 -1.97 -12.56 -1.98
CA ARG A 68 -2.26 -12.43 -0.54
C ARG A 68 -3.71 -12.81 -0.22
N GLY A 69 -4.66 -12.40 -1.06
CA GLY A 69 -6.07 -12.75 -0.96
C GLY A 69 -6.30 -14.27 -1.06
N GLU A 70 -5.63 -14.93 -2.00
CA GLU A 70 -5.71 -16.38 -2.19
C GLU A 70 -5.14 -17.16 -1.00
N ASP A 71 -4.12 -16.66 -0.31
CA ASP A 71 -3.65 -17.28 0.94
C ASP A 71 -4.71 -17.25 2.03
N ARG A 72 -5.38 -16.10 2.20
CA ARG A 72 -6.44 -15.93 3.19
C ARG A 72 -7.65 -16.81 2.87
N ALA A 73 -8.00 -16.93 1.59
CA ALA A 73 -9.08 -17.76 1.11
C ALA A 73 -8.74 -19.26 1.05
N LYS A 74 -7.46 -19.63 1.24
CA LYS A 74 -6.94 -20.98 0.96
C LYS A 74 -7.26 -21.45 -0.46
N GLY A 75 -7.22 -20.51 -1.40
CA GLY A 75 -7.53 -20.73 -2.81
C GLY A 75 -6.29 -20.83 -3.69
N ASN A 76 -6.54 -20.96 -4.99
CA ASN A 76 -5.52 -21.14 -6.02
C ASN A 76 -5.48 -19.92 -6.93
N PHE A 77 -4.34 -19.24 -6.95
CA PHE A 77 -4.11 -18.14 -7.88
C PHE A 77 -4.15 -18.62 -9.33
N LYS A 78 -4.74 -17.81 -10.20
CA LYS A 78 -4.89 -18.07 -11.63
C LYS A 78 -4.62 -16.79 -12.42
N LEU A 79 -3.84 -16.92 -13.49
CA LEU A 79 -3.59 -15.88 -14.49
C LEU A 79 -3.70 -16.50 -15.89
N PRO A 80 -4.92 -16.84 -16.35
CA PRO A 80 -5.12 -17.60 -17.59
C PRO A 80 -4.56 -16.92 -18.84
N GLU A 81 -4.49 -15.59 -18.84
CA GLU A 81 -3.95 -14.79 -19.93
C GLU A 81 -2.42 -14.92 -20.08
N ASN A 82 -1.71 -15.40 -19.05
CA ASN A 82 -0.27 -15.68 -19.12
C ASN A 82 0.15 -16.83 -18.17
N PRO A 83 0.03 -18.10 -18.61
CA PRO A 83 0.37 -19.27 -17.79
C PRO A 83 1.84 -19.39 -17.39
N ALA A 84 2.76 -18.84 -18.19
CA ALA A 84 4.19 -18.82 -17.84
C ALA A 84 4.44 -17.90 -16.64
N LEU A 85 3.86 -16.69 -16.68
CA LEU A 85 3.91 -15.76 -15.54
C LEU A 85 3.15 -16.31 -14.32
N GLU A 86 2.02 -17.02 -14.51
CA GLU A 86 1.33 -17.73 -13.41
C GLU A 86 2.31 -18.67 -12.67
N ALA A 87 3.06 -19.49 -13.41
CA ALA A 87 3.99 -20.44 -12.82
C ALA A 87 5.12 -19.74 -12.05
N GLU A 88 5.66 -18.64 -12.56
CA GLU A 88 6.68 -17.84 -11.88
C GLU A 88 6.15 -17.19 -10.59
N LEU A 89 4.92 -16.63 -10.63
CA LEU A 89 4.26 -16.04 -9.46
C LEU A 89 3.93 -17.08 -8.39
N LEU A 90 3.51 -18.29 -8.79
CA LEU A 90 3.30 -19.40 -7.86
C LEU A 90 4.63 -19.87 -7.22
N ALA A 91 5.72 -19.90 -7.99
CA ALA A 91 7.05 -20.21 -7.45
C ALA A 91 7.49 -19.15 -6.43
N PHE A 92 7.27 -17.86 -6.73
CA PHE A 92 7.47 -16.75 -5.80
C PHE A 92 6.63 -16.91 -4.52
N ARG A 93 5.32 -17.11 -4.64
CA ARG A 93 4.41 -17.29 -3.49
C ARG A 93 4.84 -18.45 -2.60
N ASN A 94 5.22 -19.59 -3.20
CA ASN A 94 5.67 -20.76 -2.46
C ASN A 94 7.02 -20.56 -1.75
N ALA A 95 7.92 -19.76 -2.34
CA ALA A 95 9.21 -19.42 -1.74
C ALA A 95 9.11 -18.40 -0.59
N ASN A 96 7.99 -17.67 -0.51
CA ASN A 96 7.76 -16.61 0.48
C ASN A 96 6.38 -16.81 1.15
N PRO A 97 6.12 -17.93 1.85
CA PRO A 97 4.78 -18.32 2.31
C PRO A 97 4.18 -17.33 3.34
N PRO A 98 2.85 -17.34 3.56
CA PRO A 98 2.24 -16.67 4.71
C PRO A 98 2.91 -17.09 6.02
N ALA A 99 3.31 -16.12 6.84
CA ALA A 99 3.87 -16.44 8.15
C ALA A 99 2.78 -16.77 9.16
N GLU A 100 3.04 -17.76 10.01
CA GLU A 100 2.15 -18.13 11.12
C GLU A 100 2.27 -17.16 12.32
N VAL A 101 3.39 -16.43 12.40
CA VAL A 101 3.68 -15.44 13.43
C VAL A 101 3.92 -14.10 12.76
N GLU A 102 3.29 -13.03 13.24
CA GLU A 102 3.59 -11.65 12.83
C GLU A 102 4.97 -11.23 13.37
N ASP A 103 6.04 -11.73 12.74
CA ASP A 103 7.40 -11.24 12.98
C ASP A 103 8.12 -11.06 11.64
N GLU A 104 8.10 -9.82 11.16
CA GLU A 104 8.67 -9.38 9.87
C GLU A 104 10.18 -9.65 9.70
N ASN A 105 10.89 -9.98 10.78
CA ASN A 105 12.31 -10.28 10.77
C ASN A 105 12.61 -11.79 10.76
N HIS A 106 11.58 -12.66 10.83
CA HIS A 106 11.74 -14.10 10.73
C HIS A 106 12.00 -14.58 9.29
N MET A 107 12.69 -15.72 9.18
CA MET A 107 13.01 -16.39 7.93
C MET A 107 12.37 -17.79 7.88
N PRO A 108 11.83 -18.25 6.73
CA PRO A 108 11.73 -17.54 5.45
C PRO A 108 10.77 -16.34 5.54
N PRO A 109 11.02 -15.27 4.77
CA PRO A 109 10.19 -14.08 4.84
C PRO A 109 8.84 -14.32 4.17
N SER A 110 7.80 -13.62 4.64
CA SER A 110 6.46 -13.72 4.07
C SER A 110 6.21 -12.62 3.07
N HIS A 111 5.66 -12.98 1.89
CA HIS A 111 5.25 -11.97 0.92
C HIS A 111 4.17 -11.01 1.44
N HIS A 112 3.46 -11.36 2.52
CA HIS A 112 2.49 -10.47 3.18
C HIS A 112 3.12 -9.24 3.83
N TRP A 113 4.43 -9.28 4.13
CA TRP A 113 5.16 -8.17 4.77
C TRP A 113 5.85 -7.24 3.77
N PHE A 114 5.88 -7.60 2.49
CA PHE A 114 6.63 -6.85 1.47
C PHE A 114 5.94 -5.56 1.02
N HIS A 115 4.71 -5.33 1.51
CA HIS A 115 3.81 -4.25 1.10
C HIS A 115 3.95 -2.97 1.93
N TYR A 116 4.65 -3.01 3.06
CA TYR A 116 4.71 -1.87 3.96
C TYR A 116 5.99 -1.86 4.80
N THR A 117 6.15 -0.78 5.56
CA THR A 117 7.04 -0.64 6.70
C THR A 117 6.26 0.14 7.77
N ASP A 118 6.34 -0.24 9.04
CA ASP A 118 5.59 0.38 10.13
C ASP A 118 6.47 1.38 10.91
N VAL A 119 7.24 2.21 10.20
CA VAL A 119 8.11 3.21 10.84
C VAL A 119 7.26 4.18 11.65
N PRO A 120 7.60 4.52 12.91
CA PRO A 120 6.86 5.52 13.67
C PRO A 120 6.82 6.83 12.89
N PHE A 121 5.62 7.38 12.66
CA PHE A 121 5.49 8.59 11.83
C PHE A 121 6.25 9.80 12.40
N GLN A 122 6.60 9.79 13.70
CA GLN A 122 7.43 10.82 14.33
C GLN A 122 8.93 10.69 13.99
N SER A 123 9.35 9.58 13.39
CA SER A 123 10.74 9.37 12.98
C SER A 123 11.14 10.42 11.93
N PRO A 124 12.33 11.02 12.04
CA PRO A 124 12.78 12.02 11.08
C PRO A 124 13.12 11.44 9.70
N SER A 125 13.36 10.13 9.63
CA SER A 125 13.58 9.37 8.38
C SER A 125 13.34 7.87 8.62
N TYR A 126 13.19 7.11 7.55
CA TYR A 126 13.23 5.64 7.55
C TYR A 126 14.55 5.15 8.18
N ALA A 127 15.69 5.66 7.71
CA ALA A 127 17.00 5.24 8.20
C ALA A 127 17.18 5.45 9.71
N ALA A 128 16.65 6.55 10.27
CA ALA A 128 16.80 6.91 11.68
C ALA A 128 15.99 6.01 12.65
N SER A 129 14.91 5.36 12.19
CA SER A 129 14.08 4.53 13.05
C SER A 129 14.79 3.23 13.44
N LYS A 130 14.52 2.72 14.66
CA LYS A 130 14.88 1.35 15.07
C LYS A 130 13.67 0.41 15.10
N VAL A 131 12.46 0.95 14.92
CA VAL A 131 11.18 0.23 15.01
C VAL A 131 10.49 0.27 13.66
N GLY A 132 9.78 -0.82 13.31
CA GLY A 132 8.93 -0.92 12.12
C GLY A 132 9.67 -1.14 10.80
N LYS A 133 10.98 -1.42 10.86
CA LYS A 133 11.79 -1.79 9.71
C LYS A 133 12.09 -3.28 9.70
N SER A 134 12.13 -3.84 8.50
CA SER A 134 12.56 -5.20 8.25
C SER A 134 13.59 -5.26 7.12
N LYS A 135 14.40 -6.31 7.13
CA LYS A 135 15.25 -6.65 5.97
C LYS A 135 14.45 -6.96 4.70
N TRP A 136 13.15 -7.18 4.84
CA TRP A 136 12.22 -7.51 3.78
C TRP A 136 11.00 -6.59 3.75
N ASP A 137 11.10 -5.39 4.34
CA ASP A 137 10.05 -4.39 4.17
C ASP A 137 10.03 -3.84 2.74
N ILE A 138 8.99 -3.07 2.44
CA ILE A 138 8.77 -2.50 1.11
C ILE A 138 9.95 -1.69 0.56
N VAL A 139 10.69 -0.97 1.43
CA VAL A 139 11.84 -0.16 1.03
C VAL A 139 12.94 -1.06 0.46
N GLN A 140 13.22 -2.16 1.15
CA GLN A 140 14.22 -3.14 0.74
C GLN A 140 13.77 -3.92 -0.52
N LEU A 141 12.49 -4.29 -0.60
CA LEU A 141 11.97 -5.08 -1.73
C LEU A 141 11.94 -4.31 -3.05
N ILE A 142 11.62 -3.02 -3.04
CA ILE A 142 11.69 -2.18 -4.25
C ILE A 142 13.13 -2.14 -4.77
N SER A 143 14.10 -1.89 -3.89
CA SER A 143 15.52 -1.88 -4.23
C SER A 143 15.99 -3.25 -4.77
N TYR A 144 15.57 -4.33 -4.11
CA TYR A 144 15.85 -5.71 -4.54
C TYR A 144 15.30 -6.02 -5.94
N CYS A 145 14.04 -5.68 -6.22
CA CYS A 145 13.43 -5.88 -7.54
C CYS A 145 14.14 -5.07 -8.62
N GLY A 146 14.54 -3.83 -8.31
CA GLY A 146 15.37 -3.02 -9.21
C GLY A 146 16.70 -3.69 -9.56
N ARG A 147 17.37 -4.29 -8.57
CA ARG A 147 18.62 -5.06 -8.79
C ARG A 147 18.42 -6.34 -9.60
N VAL A 148 17.27 -7.02 -9.46
CA VAL A 148 16.88 -8.13 -10.35
C VAL A 148 16.73 -7.66 -11.79
N LEU A 149 16.05 -6.53 -12.01
CA LEU A 149 15.89 -5.95 -13.35
C LEU A 149 17.22 -5.49 -13.95
N ALA A 150 18.09 -4.89 -13.14
CA ALA A 150 19.45 -4.47 -13.52
C ALA A 150 20.41 -5.66 -13.74
N GLY A 151 20.03 -6.88 -13.36
CA GLY A 151 20.87 -8.08 -13.50
C GLY A 151 22.02 -8.15 -12.49
N THR A 152 21.94 -7.39 -11.40
CA THR A 152 22.94 -7.41 -10.32
C THR A 152 22.57 -8.39 -9.21
N GLU A 153 21.39 -9.01 -9.28
CA GLU A 153 21.00 -10.16 -8.45
C GLU A 153 21.18 -11.49 -9.17
N LYS A 154 21.34 -12.55 -8.37
CA LYS A 154 21.40 -13.91 -8.90
C LYS A 154 20.06 -14.28 -9.56
N PRO A 155 20.07 -14.82 -10.80
CA PRO A 155 18.84 -15.23 -11.48
C PRO A 155 18.02 -16.28 -10.70
N ASP A 156 18.70 -17.21 -10.03
CA ASP A 156 18.07 -18.20 -9.14
C ASP A 156 18.21 -17.77 -7.67
N ASN A 157 17.56 -16.67 -7.31
CA ASN A 157 17.54 -16.21 -5.93
C ASN A 157 16.51 -16.99 -5.09
N ASP A 158 16.76 -17.10 -3.78
CA ASP A 158 15.93 -17.91 -2.86
C ASP A 158 14.46 -17.52 -2.85
N ARG A 159 14.12 -16.28 -3.22
CA ARG A 159 12.77 -15.71 -3.20
C ARG A 159 12.02 -15.97 -4.51
N LYS A 160 12.68 -16.55 -5.52
CA LYS A 160 12.12 -16.80 -6.86
C LYS A 160 11.56 -15.53 -7.52
N ILE A 161 12.17 -14.38 -7.24
CA ILE A 161 11.85 -13.13 -7.93
C ILE A 161 12.63 -13.11 -9.25
N THR A 162 11.94 -13.49 -10.33
CA THR A 162 12.44 -13.38 -11.71
C THR A 162 12.31 -11.93 -12.21
N PRO A 163 12.85 -11.57 -13.39
CA PRO A 163 12.58 -10.27 -13.98
C PRO A 163 11.09 -9.98 -14.22
N ALA A 164 10.29 -10.97 -14.63
CA ALA A 164 8.86 -10.77 -14.85
C ALA A 164 8.12 -10.55 -13.52
N VAL A 165 8.42 -11.36 -12.50
CA VAL A 165 7.89 -11.16 -11.14
C VAL A 165 8.33 -9.81 -10.58
N ALA A 166 9.59 -9.38 -10.78
CA ALA A 166 10.07 -8.08 -10.33
C ALA A 166 9.27 -6.91 -10.93
N VAL A 167 8.89 -6.97 -12.21
CA VAL A 167 8.02 -5.94 -12.81
C VAL A 167 6.64 -5.94 -12.15
N VAL A 168 6.04 -7.10 -11.92
CA VAL A 168 4.74 -7.23 -11.24
C VAL A 168 4.79 -6.64 -9.82
N LEU A 169 5.82 -7.00 -9.06
CA LEU A 169 6.03 -6.51 -7.69
C LEU A 169 6.25 -4.99 -7.67
N LEU A 170 7.09 -4.46 -8.57
CA LEU A 170 7.34 -3.01 -8.65
C LEU A 170 6.08 -2.23 -9.05
N ALA A 171 5.25 -2.76 -9.95
CA ALA A 171 3.98 -2.13 -10.34
C ALA A 171 3.03 -1.95 -9.16
N HIS A 172 3.12 -2.83 -8.16
CA HIS A 172 2.34 -2.77 -6.93
C HIS A 172 3.05 -1.93 -5.85
N TYR A 173 4.28 -2.31 -5.46
CA TYR A 173 5.01 -1.72 -4.33
C TYR A 173 5.33 -0.23 -4.51
N ILE A 174 5.54 0.25 -5.75
CA ILE A 174 5.70 1.69 -5.94
C ILE A 174 4.38 2.44 -5.68
N GLY A 175 3.22 1.82 -5.88
CA GLY A 175 1.94 2.33 -5.38
C GLY A 175 1.92 2.34 -3.85
N ASP A 176 2.16 1.20 -3.22
CA ASP A 176 2.09 1.02 -1.75
C ASP A 176 2.95 2.03 -1.00
N ILE A 177 4.22 2.20 -1.39
CA ILE A 177 5.13 3.10 -0.66
C ILE A 177 4.68 4.56 -0.69
N HIS A 178 3.81 4.95 -1.64
CA HIS A 178 3.23 6.29 -1.72
C HIS A 178 1.95 6.45 -0.88
N GLN A 179 1.42 5.36 -0.33
CA GLN A 179 0.31 5.38 0.63
C GLN A 179 0.87 5.74 2.02
N PRO A 180 0.45 6.87 2.64
CA PRO A 180 1.05 7.33 3.90
C PRO A 180 1.15 6.29 5.03
N LEU A 181 0.12 5.48 5.21
CA LEU A 181 0.01 4.47 6.26
C LEU A 181 0.71 3.16 5.95
N HIS A 182 1.25 3.00 4.73
CA HIS A 182 2.16 1.90 4.37
C HIS A 182 3.61 2.17 4.78
N VAL A 183 3.90 3.39 5.25
CA VAL A 183 5.24 3.81 5.67
C VAL A 183 5.24 4.30 7.11
N GLY A 184 4.32 5.20 7.45
CA GLY A 184 4.26 5.81 8.78
C GLY A 184 3.15 5.22 9.64
N ALA A 185 3.51 4.59 10.74
CA ALA A 185 2.58 3.98 11.68
C ALA A 185 2.44 4.79 12.99
N ALA A 186 1.27 4.73 13.59
CA ALA A 186 1.02 5.24 14.94
C ALA A 186 1.35 4.19 16.01
N PHE A 187 1.89 4.67 17.13
CA PHE A 187 2.12 3.89 18.34
C PHE A 187 1.38 4.55 19.49
N LEU A 188 0.51 3.79 20.15
CA LEU A 188 -0.50 4.29 21.07
C LEU A 188 -0.41 3.58 22.43
N ASP A 189 -0.61 4.34 23.51
CA ASP A 189 -0.90 3.76 24.82
C ASP A 189 -2.38 3.35 24.94
N GLU A 190 -2.73 2.74 26.07
CA GLU A 190 -4.10 2.30 26.36
C GLU A 190 -5.10 3.46 26.49
N LYS A 191 -4.62 4.69 26.64
CA LYS A 191 -5.45 5.90 26.75
C LYS A 191 -5.63 6.60 25.40
N GLY A 192 -4.98 6.12 24.34
CA GLY A 192 -5.01 6.73 23.01
C GLY A 192 -4.01 7.89 22.83
N ASN A 193 -2.99 8.00 23.68
CA ASN A 193 -1.91 8.96 23.49
C ASN A 193 -0.87 8.41 22.52
N LEU A 194 -0.40 9.27 21.62
CA LEU A 194 0.63 8.96 20.63
C LEU A 194 2.03 9.07 21.24
N PHE A 195 2.89 8.09 20.94
CA PHE A 195 4.28 8.08 21.35
C PHE A 195 5.21 7.66 20.22
N ASP A 196 6.50 7.98 20.37
CA ASP A 196 7.58 7.38 19.59
C ASP A 196 8.10 6.15 20.35
N PRO A 197 7.93 4.92 19.82
CA PRO A 197 8.35 3.69 20.49
C PRO A 197 9.87 3.57 20.64
N ASN A 198 10.67 4.38 19.93
CA ASN A 198 12.12 4.47 20.18
C ASN A 198 12.42 5.06 21.57
N THR A 199 11.47 5.80 22.17
CA THR A 199 11.58 6.41 23.51
C THR A 199 10.57 5.85 24.51
N HIS A 200 9.45 5.30 24.05
CA HIS A 200 8.36 4.75 24.87
C HIS A 200 8.04 3.32 24.39
N PRO A 201 8.88 2.32 24.73
CA PRO A 201 8.79 0.97 24.18
C PRO A 201 7.50 0.22 24.57
N GLU A 202 6.73 0.73 25.54
CA GLU A 202 5.43 0.23 25.94
C GLU A 202 4.28 0.63 24.98
N ALA A 203 4.51 1.61 24.10
CA ALA A 203 3.52 2.05 23.12
C ALA A 203 3.26 0.93 22.10
N LYS A 204 1.99 0.62 21.88
CA LYS A 204 1.57 -0.50 21.04
C LYS A 204 1.42 -0.04 19.58
N PRO A 205 1.92 -0.77 18.59
CA PRO A 205 1.74 -0.42 17.18
C PRO A 205 0.27 -0.51 16.81
N ALA A 206 -0.20 0.43 16.00
CA ALA A 206 -1.55 0.40 15.42
C ALA A 206 -1.60 -0.27 14.03
N ARG A 207 -0.52 -0.99 13.66
CA ARG A 207 -0.36 -1.81 12.44
C ARG A 207 -0.78 -1.07 11.17
N GLY A 208 -0.08 0.03 10.84
CA GLY A 208 -0.43 0.91 9.72
C GLY A 208 -1.85 1.47 9.77
N GLY A 209 -2.49 1.56 10.95
CA GLY A 209 -3.88 2.02 11.10
C GLY A 209 -4.95 0.94 10.98
N ASN A 210 -4.57 -0.34 10.82
CA ASN A 210 -5.53 -1.46 10.79
C ASN A 210 -6.24 -1.64 12.14
N ASP A 211 -5.62 -1.23 13.24
CA ASP A 211 -6.21 -1.27 14.59
C ASP A 211 -6.97 -0.01 14.96
N ILE A 212 -7.13 0.94 14.04
CA ILE A 212 -7.75 2.22 14.31
C ILE A 212 -9.12 2.27 13.63
N ASN A 213 -10.21 2.18 14.38
CA ASN A 213 -11.55 2.38 13.84
C ASN A 213 -11.69 3.84 13.37
N PHE A 214 -12.15 4.04 12.14
CA PHE A 214 -12.34 5.36 11.57
C PHE A 214 -13.53 5.37 10.60
N GLY A 215 -14.54 6.17 10.93
CA GLY A 215 -15.79 6.18 10.16
C GLY A 215 -16.49 4.82 10.20
N ALA A 216 -16.77 4.24 9.03
CA ALA A 216 -17.42 2.94 8.89
C ALA A 216 -16.43 1.77 8.74
N THR A 217 -15.12 2.04 8.71
CA THR A 217 -14.06 1.07 8.44
C THR A 217 -12.93 1.24 9.48
N ASN A 218 -11.70 0.88 9.11
CA ASN A 218 -10.50 1.26 9.86
C ASN A 218 -9.71 2.31 9.07
N LEU A 219 -8.78 2.99 9.74
CA LEU A 219 -8.03 4.10 9.17
C LEU A 219 -7.21 3.67 7.95
N HIS A 220 -6.60 2.49 7.98
CA HIS A 220 -5.85 1.96 6.84
C HIS A 220 -6.74 1.77 5.61
N ALA A 221 -7.87 1.07 5.78
CA ALA A 221 -8.86 0.85 4.74
C ALA A 221 -9.47 2.17 4.21
N TYR A 222 -9.65 3.17 5.07
CA TYR A 222 -10.08 4.50 4.64
C TYR A 222 -9.10 5.13 3.64
N TRP A 223 -7.79 5.03 3.89
CA TRP A 223 -6.77 5.53 2.97
C TRP A 223 -6.71 4.70 1.69
N ASP A 224 -6.80 3.38 1.78
CA ASP A 224 -6.75 2.52 0.60
C ASP A 224 -7.97 2.65 -0.31
N PHE A 225 -9.17 2.79 0.26
CA PHE A 225 -10.44 2.74 -0.47
C PHE A 225 -11.13 4.10 -0.51
N ASP A 226 -11.62 4.57 0.63
CA ASP A 226 -12.53 5.72 0.70
C ASP A 226 -11.87 7.01 0.15
N SER A 227 -10.58 7.19 0.41
CA SER A 227 -9.84 8.38 -0.02
C SER A 227 -9.52 8.38 -1.52
N VAL A 228 -9.24 7.20 -2.10
CA VAL A 228 -9.07 6.98 -3.55
C VAL A 228 -10.39 7.24 -4.28
N GLU A 229 -11.49 6.64 -3.81
CA GLU A 229 -12.81 6.84 -4.39
C GLU A 229 -13.30 8.28 -4.25
N SER A 230 -12.96 8.95 -3.14
CA SER A 230 -13.26 10.36 -2.96
C SER A 230 -12.52 11.24 -3.98
N ALA A 231 -11.25 10.94 -4.25
CA ALA A 231 -10.45 11.64 -5.26
C ALA A 231 -11.00 11.41 -6.67
N LEU A 232 -11.29 10.16 -7.05
CA LEU A 232 -11.90 9.85 -8.35
C LEU A 232 -13.28 10.49 -8.51
N SER A 233 -14.11 10.45 -7.47
CA SER A 233 -15.43 11.09 -7.45
C SER A 233 -15.35 12.61 -7.56
N TYR A 234 -14.34 13.23 -6.97
CA TYR A 234 -14.09 14.66 -7.15
C TYR A 234 -13.79 14.97 -8.63
N GLN A 235 -12.93 14.18 -9.27
CA GLN A 235 -12.60 14.35 -10.69
C GLN A 235 -13.83 14.17 -11.58
N ARG A 236 -14.65 13.14 -11.36
CA ARG A 236 -15.95 12.92 -12.03
C ARG A 236 -16.82 14.17 -11.98
N ARG A 237 -17.07 14.70 -10.78
CA ARG A 237 -17.90 15.89 -10.57
C ARG A 237 -17.32 17.16 -11.18
N SER A 238 -15.98 17.28 -11.23
CA SER A 238 -15.30 18.45 -11.79
C SER A 238 -15.45 18.55 -13.32
N GLN A 239 -15.54 17.40 -14.01
CA GLN A 239 -15.67 17.33 -15.47
C GLN A 239 -17.11 17.49 -15.93
N ASN A 240 -18.04 16.83 -15.25
CA ASN A 240 -19.48 17.02 -15.44
C ASN A 240 -20.22 16.54 -14.19
N LYS A 241 -21.10 17.37 -13.63
CA LYS A 241 -21.84 17.06 -12.40
C LYS A 241 -22.67 15.77 -12.46
N ASN A 242 -22.94 15.24 -13.66
CA ASN A 242 -23.74 14.05 -13.92
C ASN A 242 -22.96 12.88 -14.58
N SER A 243 -21.63 12.90 -14.63
CA SER A 243 -20.84 11.84 -15.29
C SER A 243 -20.23 10.86 -14.29
N ASP A 244 -20.74 9.63 -14.28
CA ASP A 244 -20.09 8.46 -13.67
C ASP A 244 -19.16 7.73 -14.66
N THR A 245 -18.89 8.32 -15.82
CA THR A 245 -18.21 7.63 -16.92
C THR A 245 -16.68 7.66 -16.83
N LEU A 246 -16.09 8.47 -15.94
CA LEU A 246 -14.63 8.49 -15.74
C LEU A 246 -14.21 7.21 -15.01
N THR A 247 -13.50 6.33 -15.73
CA THR A 247 -12.90 5.12 -15.17
C THR A 247 -11.55 5.42 -14.50
N PRO A 248 -11.05 4.53 -13.62
CA PRO A 248 -9.69 4.65 -13.08
C PRO A 248 -8.62 4.80 -14.19
N ARG A 249 -8.76 4.04 -15.29
CA ARG A 249 -7.85 4.11 -16.45
C ARG A 249 -7.92 5.46 -17.17
N ASP A 250 -9.12 6.02 -17.36
CA ASP A 250 -9.26 7.35 -17.97
C ASP A 250 -8.58 8.43 -17.12
N TRP A 251 -8.73 8.34 -15.79
CA TRP A 251 -8.07 9.26 -14.87
C TRP A 251 -6.55 9.10 -14.91
N ALA A 252 -6.04 7.87 -14.95
CA ALA A 252 -4.62 7.58 -15.11
C ALA A 252 -4.02 8.23 -16.37
N ILE A 253 -4.73 8.16 -17.50
CA ILE A 253 -4.32 8.82 -18.76
C ILE A 253 -4.28 10.35 -18.59
N GLN A 254 -5.21 10.94 -17.85
CA GLN A 254 -5.21 12.38 -17.56
C GLN A 254 -4.03 12.78 -16.66
N LEU A 255 -3.68 11.95 -15.66
CA LEU A 255 -2.54 12.18 -14.78
C LEU A 255 -1.21 12.03 -15.52
N ALA A 256 -1.09 11.09 -16.46
CA ALA A 256 0.09 10.96 -17.32
C ALA A 256 0.35 12.22 -18.17
N GLY A 257 -0.69 13.02 -18.46
CA GLY A 257 -0.56 14.32 -19.13
C GLY A 257 -0.21 15.49 -18.19
N LYS A 258 -0.12 15.26 -16.88
CA LYS A 258 0.09 16.28 -15.84
C LYS A 258 1.29 15.90 -14.97
N GLU A 259 2.48 16.26 -15.42
CA GLU A 259 3.72 16.02 -14.66
C GLU A 259 3.59 16.55 -13.22
N PRO A 260 3.73 15.70 -12.19
CA PRO A 260 3.64 16.13 -10.80
C PRO A 260 4.78 17.08 -10.42
N LYS A 261 4.67 17.75 -9.27
CA LYS A 261 5.81 18.48 -8.69
C LYS A 261 6.63 17.53 -7.82
N ALA A 262 7.95 17.78 -7.73
CA ALA A 262 8.86 17.06 -6.84
C ALA A 262 8.81 15.52 -6.96
N TRP A 263 8.49 14.99 -8.15
CA TRP A 263 8.45 13.55 -8.39
C TRP A 263 9.80 12.98 -8.84
N LYS A 264 10.62 13.83 -9.50
CA LYS A 264 11.86 13.42 -10.15
C LYS A 264 12.82 12.82 -9.11
N PRO A 265 13.51 11.75 -9.48
CA PRO A 265 14.58 11.22 -8.65
C PRO A 265 15.66 12.27 -8.41
N ASP A 266 16.25 12.23 -7.21
CA ASP A 266 17.45 13.02 -6.92
C ASP A 266 18.60 12.50 -7.80
N PRO A 267 19.20 13.35 -8.66
CA PRO A 267 20.24 12.92 -9.58
C PRO A 267 21.55 12.50 -8.88
N SER A 268 21.70 12.78 -7.58
CA SER A 268 22.82 12.31 -6.76
C SER A 268 22.62 10.89 -6.21
N LEU A 269 21.39 10.37 -6.24
CA LEU A 269 21.05 9.04 -5.70
C LEU A 269 21.03 7.98 -6.78
N LYS A 270 21.57 6.80 -6.46
CA LYS A 270 21.36 5.60 -7.28
C LYS A 270 19.95 5.05 -7.08
N PHE A 271 19.45 4.27 -8.04
CA PHE A 271 18.08 3.73 -7.97
C PHE A 271 17.85 2.89 -6.71
N GLU A 272 18.88 2.23 -6.19
CA GLU A 272 18.80 1.42 -4.96
C GLU A 272 18.41 2.23 -3.73
N GLN A 273 18.57 3.56 -3.78
CA GLN A 273 18.30 4.49 -2.69
C GLN A 273 16.96 5.25 -2.87
N TRP A 274 16.27 5.08 -4.00
CA TRP A 274 15.08 5.87 -4.30
C TRP A 274 13.90 5.51 -3.39
N SER A 275 13.71 4.23 -3.06
CA SER A 275 12.62 3.80 -2.17
C SER A 275 12.75 4.36 -0.76
N GLU A 276 13.98 4.40 -0.21
CA GLU A 276 14.24 5.05 1.09
C GLU A 276 13.90 6.53 1.03
N LYS A 277 14.31 7.21 -0.06
CA LYS A 277 13.99 8.62 -0.26
C LYS A 277 12.47 8.86 -0.35
N TRP A 278 11.72 7.97 -1.00
CA TRP A 278 10.26 8.08 -1.06
C TRP A 278 9.62 7.84 0.31
N ALA A 279 10.09 6.85 1.08
CA ALA A 279 9.62 6.65 2.45
C ALA A 279 9.81 7.91 3.31
N ASP A 280 10.98 8.56 3.21
CA ASP A 280 11.26 9.82 3.92
C ASP A 280 10.33 10.97 3.50
N GLU A 281 9.92 11.03 2.24
CA GLU A 281 8.98 12.05 1.74
C GLU A 281 7.53 11.78 2.17
N ILE A 282 7.20 10.51 2.43
CA ILE A 282 5.87 10.07 2.82
C ILE A 282 5.66 10.19 4.34
N LEU A 283 6.70 10.03 5.15
CA LEU A 283 6.62 10.15 6.62
C LEU A 283 5.93 11.44 7.10
N PRO A 284 6.20 12.65 6.56
CA PRO A 284 5.47 13.86 6.92
C PRO A 284 3.96 13.80 6.60
N LEU A 285 3.57 13.14 5.50
CA LEU A 285 2.16 12.95 5.14
C LEU A 285 1.49 11.98 6.11
N ALA A 286 2.19 10.91 6.50
CA ALA A 286 1.72 9.99 7.52
C ALA A 286 1.57 10.68 8.87
N ALA A 287 2.52 11.55 9.25
CA ALA A 287 2.44 12.33 10.46
C ALA A 287 1.22 13.26 10.45
N GLU A 288 0.96 13.96 9.34
CA GLU A 288 -0.24 14.80 9.19
C GLU A 288 -1.53 13.97 9.27
N ALA A 289 -1.56 12.81 8.61
CA ALA A 289 -2.70 11.88 8.66
C ALA A 289 -3.05 11.48 10.11
N HIS A 290 -2.06 11.14 10.92
CA HIS A 290 -2.32 10.77 12.32
C HIS A 290 -2.57 11.99 13.22
N ASN A 291 -1.85 13.09 13.03
CA ASN A 291 -1.96 14.28 13.89
C ASN A 291 -3.29 15.02 13.75
N ARG A 292 -3.97 14.89 12.61
CA ARG A 292 -5.34 15.38 12.39
C ARG A 292 -6.40 14.63 13.21
N LEU A 293 -6.05 13.51 13.83
CA LEU A 293 -6.96 12.65 14.56
C LEU A 293 -6.69 12.70 16.06
N LYS A 294 -7.75 12.53 16.85
CA LYS A 294 -7.71 12.21 18.27
C LYS A 294 -8.11 10.75 18.42
N PHE A 295 -7.29 9.98 19.14
CA PHE A 295 -7.58 8.58 19.45
C PHE A 295 -8.25 8.48 20.81
N LEU A 296 -9.30 7.68 20.89
CA LEU A 296 -9.99 7.36 22.13
C LEU A 296 -9.26 6.21 22.85
N PRO A 297 -9.54 5.99 24.16
CA PRO A 297 -8.96 4.87 24.88
C PRO A 297 -9.16 3.53 24.18
N GLN A 298 -8.19 2.63 24.39
CA GLN A 298 -8.15 1.31 23.79
C GLN A 298 -9.36 0.47 24.18
N GLU A 299 -9.96 -0.16 23.17
CA GLU A 299 -10.99 -1.16 23.30
C GLU A 299 -10.37 -2.55 23.07
N VAL A 300 -10.84 -3.53 23.84
CA VAL A 300 -10.38 -4.92 23.77
C VAL A 300 -11.55 -5.80 23.35
N PHE A 301 -11.38 -6.51 22.24
CA PHE A 301 -12.40 -7.41 21.70
C PHE A 301 -11.93 -8.86 21.80
N ASP A 302 -12.84 -9.74 22.20
CA ASP A 302 -12.59 -11.17 22.21
C ASP A 302 -12.56 -11.72 20.78
N ASN A 303 -11.47 -12.38 20.41
CA ASN A 303 -11.36 -13.13 19.17
C ASN A 303 -11.73 -14.60 19.40
N ARG A 304 -12.38 -15.24 18.42
CA ARG A 304 -12.66 -16.69 18.40
C ARG A 304 -11.40 -17.56 18.58
N ASN A 305 -10.22 -17.02 18.29
CA ASN A 305 -8.93 -17.69 18.42
C ASN A 305 -8.22 -17.43 19.77
N GLY A 306 -8.87 -16.75 20.73
CA GLY A 306 -8.38 -16.56 22.09
C GLY A 306 -7.31 -15.47 22.28
N LYS A 307 -6.82 -14.83 21.21
CA LYS A 307 -5.97 -13.63 21.30
C LYS A 307 -6.84 -12.36 21.27
N PRO A 308 -6.80 -11.49 22.30
CA PRO A 308 -7.57 -10.26 22.29
C PRO A 308 -7.15 -9.36 21.12
N ILE A 309 -8.13 -8.77 20.44
CA ILE A 309 -7.91 -7.73 19.43
C ILE A 309 -7.93 -6.39 20.16
N LEU A 310 -6.86 -5.64 19.98
CA LEU A 310 -6.71 -4.30 20.53
C LEU A 310 -7.07 -3.30 19.44
N SER A 311 -7.91 -2.33 19.76
CA SER A 311 -8.28 -1.29 18.80
C SER A 311 -8.51 0.05 19.47
N TRP A 312 -8.31 1.13 18.71
CA TRP A 312 -8.60 2.50 19.12
C TRP A 312 -9.60 3.10 18.15
N THR A 313 -10.51 3.92 18.65
CA THR A 313 -11.39 4.71 17.79
C THR A 313 -10.79 6.09 17.54
N ALA A 314 -10.67 6.50 16.27
CA ALA A 314 -10.18 7.81 15.89
C ALA A 314 -11.33 8.77 15.53
N ILE A 315 -11.20 10.02 15.99
CA ILE A 315 -12.13 11.12 15.68
C ILE A 315 -11.32 12.28 15.10
N GLU A 316 -11.82 12.88 14.02
CA GLU A 316 -11.21 14.08 13.44
C GLU A 316 -11.18 15.23 14.46
N LYS A 317 -10.01 15.86 14.64
CA LYS A 317 -9.89 17.09 15.43
C LYS A 317 -10.51 18.28 14.67
N PRO A 318 -10.98 19.33 15.37
CA PRO A 318 -11.31 20.58 14.69
C PRO A 318 -10.08 21.14 13.96
N HIS A 319 -10.25 21.53 12.69
CA HIS A 319 -9.19 22.11 11.87
C HIS A 319 -9.55 23.55 11.41
N PRO A 320 -9.52 24.57 12.29
CA PRO A 320 -9.81 25.94 11.88
C PRO A 320 -8.83 26.41 10.80
N GLY A 321 -9.35 26.87 9.67
CA GLY A 321 -8.54 27.44 8.58
C GLY A 321 -7.84 26.43 7.67
N THR A 322 -8.05 25.12 7.84
CA THR A 322 -7.59 24.10 6.88
C THR A 322 -8.75 23.21 6.42
N SER A 323 -8.52 22.37 5.42
CA SER A 323 -9.55 21.43 4.95
C SER A 323 -9.81 20.33 5.96
N ASN A 324 -11.03 19.79 5.98
CA ASN A 324 -11.35 18.60 6.75
C ASN A 324 -10.54 17.37 6.29
N TYR A 325 -10.58 16.31 7.09
CA TYR A 325 -9.79 15.10 6.87
C TYR A 325 -10.03 14.49 5.49
N ALA A 326 -11.28 14.40 5.05
CA ALA A 326 -11.64 13.80 3.77
C ALA A 326 -11.07 14.57 2.57
N ILE A 327 -11.11 15.90 2.60
CA ILE A 327 -10.53 16.73 1.54
C ILE A 327 -9.00 16.64 1.57
N PHE A 328 -8.39 16.62 2.76
CA PHE A 328 -6.95 16.45 2.92
C PHE A 328 -6.48 15.10 2.35
N ALA A 329 -7.10 13.99 2.77
CA ALA A 329 -6.75 12.65 2.35
C ALA A 329 -6.94 12.49 0.83
N SER A 330 -8.09 12.90 0.29
CA SER A 330 -8.38 12.85 -1.15
C SER A 330 -7.36 13.62 -2.00
N LYS A 331 -6.99 14.84 -1.59
CA LYS A 331 -5.97 15.63 -2.31
C LYS A 331 -4.58 15.02 -2.20
N THR A 332 -4.26 14.44 -1.05
CA THR A 332 -2.98 13.75 -0.83
C THR A 332 -2.88 12.54 -1.74
N VAL A 333 -3.93 11.71 -1.78
CA VAL A 333 -4.00 10.54 -2.67
C VAL A 333 -3.92 10.92 -4.14
N GLU A 334 -4.63 11.94 -4.61
CA GLU A 334 -4.48 12.41 -6.00
C GLU A 334 -3.02 12.78 -6.34
N ALA A 335 -2.34 13.49 -5.43
CA ALA A 335 -0.95 13.90 -5.63
C ALA A 335 0.02 12.71 -5.62
N GLU A 336 -0.15 11.80 -4.67
CA GLU A 336 0.75 10.66 -4.47
C GLU A 336 0.53 9.55 -5.51
N LEU A 337 -0.72 9.28 -5.96
CA LEU A 337 -0.97 8.37 -7.10
C LEU A 337 -0.31 8.89 -8.39
N ASN A 338 -0.36 10.21 -8.62
CA ASN A 338 0.31 10.81 -9.77
C ASN A 338 1.84 10.63 -9.65
N LYS A 339 2.45 10.99 -8.52
CA LYS A 339 3.90 10.77 -8.30
C LYS A 339 4.29 9.30 -8.47
N ALA A 340 3.51 8.37 -7.90
CA ALA A 340 3.77 6.94 -7.95
C ALA A 340 3.84 6.43 -9.39
N GLY A 341 2.89 6.79 -10.25
CA GLY A 341 2.89 6.36 -11.66
C GLY A 341 4.10 6.90 -12.45
N TRP A 342 4.45 8.17 -12.24
CA TRP A 342 5.65 8.77 -12.87
C TRP A 342 6.95 8.14 -12.36
N ARG A 343 7.02 7.86 -11.05
CA ARG A 343 8.16 7.19 -10.42
C ARG A 343 8.31 5.74 -10.85
N LEU A 344 7.20 5.01 -11.01
CA LEU A 344 7.19 3.65 -11.54
C LEU A 344 7.79 3.61 -12.95
N ALA A 345 7.32 4.49 -13.85
CA ALA A 345 7.86 4.60 -15.20
C ALA A 345 9.38 4.89 -15.19
N ALA A 346 9.82 5.91 -14.44
CA ALA A 346 11.23 6.28 -14.39
C ALA A 346 12.12 5.21 -13.73
N PHE A 347 11.62 4.51 -12.70
CA PHE A 347 12.35 3.44 -12.04
C PHE A 347 12.55 2.24 -12.97
N LEU A 348 11.51 1.85 -13.71
CA LEU A 348 11.58 0.81 -14.73
C LEU A 348 12.53 1.20 -15.87
N GLU A 349 12.44 2.45 -16.37
CA GLU A 349 13.37 2.95 -17.39
C GLU A 349 14.83 2.88 -16.92
N THR A 350 15.09 3.32 -15.69
CA THR A 350 16.44 3.34 -15.11
C THR A 350 17.01 1.93 -14.90
N THR A 351 16.21 1.03 -14.32
CA THR A 351 16.66 -0.33 -13.97
C THR A 351 16.75 -1.26 -15.18
N MET A 352 16.06 -0.94 -16.28
CA MET A 352 16.06 -1.72 -17.52
C MET A 352 16.90 -1.10 -18.64
N ALA A 353 17.54 0.06 -18.44
CA ALA A 353 18.26 0.81 -19.47
C ALA A 353 19.43 0.05 -20.14
N SER A 354 19.92 -1.04 -19.55
CA SER A 354 21.10 -1.79 -20.01
C SER A 354 20.79 -3.16 -20.63
N LYS A 355 19.53 -3.40 -21.04
CA LYS A 355 19.08 -4.69 -21.63
C LYS A 355 18.53 -4.56 -23.03
#